data_AF-A0A7V9PIS0-F1
#
_entry.id   AF-A0A7V9PIS0-F1
#
_cell.length_a   1.000
_cell.length_b   1.000
_cell.length_c   1.000
_cell.angle_alpha   90.00
_cell.angle_beta   90.00
_cell.angle_gamma   90.00
#
_symmetry.space_group_name_H-M   'P 1'
#
loop_
_entity.id
_entity.type
_entity.pdbx_description
1 polymer ?
#
loop_
_entity_poly.entity_id
_entity_poly.type
_entity_poly.pdbx_seq_one_letter_code
_entity_poly.pdbx_strand_id
1 'polypeptide(L)' 'MYLEALMCLTCGCMDAHLEMGAANITYEDVKAAADENGRTVAETLDIVDRTVAKDRGEHTQEYAPGS' A
#
# COMPACT_ATOMS: atom_id res chain seq x y z
N MET A 1 11.07 20.05 -13.66
CA MET A 1 10.34 19.29 -12.64
C MET A 1 9.32 18.45 -13.39
N TYR A 2 9.65 17.21 -13.75
CA TYR A 2 8.61 16.31 -14.24
C TYR A 2 7.74 16.01 -13.02
N LEU A 3 6.45 16.38 -13.07
CA LEU A 3 5.47 15.78 -12.18
C LEU A 3 5.48 14.29 -12.56
N GLU A 4 6.10 13.45 -11.74
CA GLU A 4 5.83 12.02 -11.81
C GLU A 4 4.30 11.88 -11.70
N ALA A 5 3.67 11.24 -12.68
CA ALA A 5 2.25 11.01 -12.64
C ALA A 5 1.97 10.10 -11.46
N LEU A 6 1.36 10.64 -10.39
CA LEU A 6 1.01 9.85 -9.21
C LEU A 6 0.07 8.72 -9.65
N MET A 7 0.33 7.49 -9.20
CA MET A 7 -0.51 6.34 -9.52
C MET A 7 -1.27 5.92 -8.27
N CYS A 8 -2.60 5.99 -8.30
CA CYS A 8 -3.40 5.57 -7.15
C CYS A 8 -3.35 4.05 -6.96
N LEU A 9 -2.92 3.62 -5.78
CA LEU A 9 -2.84 2.21 -5.40
C LEU A 9 -4.12 1.71 -4.73
N THR A 10 -4.94 2.61 -4.20
CA THR A 10 -6.16 2.25 -3.46
C THR A 10 -7.37 2.01 -4.38
N CYS A 11 -7.49 2.73 -5.50
CA CYS A 11 -8.58 2.56 -6.48
C CYS A 11 -8.42 1.32 -7.38
N GLY A 12 -7.17 0.84 -7.58
CA GLY A 12 -6.83 -0.16 -8.60
C GLY A 12 -6.83 0.34 -10.06
N CYS A 13 -7.14 1.62 -10.29
CA CYS A 13 -7.19 2.28 -11.59
C CYS A 13 -5.82 2.69 -12.15
N MET A 14 -4.77 2.68 -11.32
CA MET A 14 -3.38 2.99 -11.70
C MET A 14 -3.15 4.44 -12.18
N ASP A 15 -4.13 5.31 -11.97
CA ASP A 15 -4.09 6.74 -12.33
C ASP A 15 -4.32 7.61 -11.10
N ALA A 16 -3.72 8.80 -11.07
CA ALA A 16 -4.16 9.86 -10.17
C ALA A 16 -5.46 10.47 -10.68
N HIS A 17 -6.56 10.20 -10.00
CA HIS A 17 -7.79 10.96 -10.19
C HIS A 17 -7.76 12.29 -9.43
N LEU A 18 -8.51 13.28 -9.95
CA LEU A 18 -8.52 14.68 -9.52
C LEU A 18 -8.77 14.88 -8.01
N GLU A 19 -9.52 13.96 -7.37
CA GLU A 19 -9.75 13.99 -5.93
C GLU A 19 -9.26 12.68 -5.29
N MET A 20 -8.00 12.69 -4.87
CA MET A 20 -7.50 11.69 -3.95
C MET A 20 -7.93 12.12 -2.54
N GLY A 21 -8.78 11.31 -1.89
CA GLY A 21 -9.14 11.52 -0.49
C GLY A 21 -7.92 11.40 0.43
N ALA A 22 -8.03 11.88 1.68
CA ALA A 22 -6.90 12.00 2.61
C ALA A 22 -6.21 10.68 3.01
N ALA A 23 -6.86 9.54 2.76
CA ALA A 23 -6.36 8.22 3.13
C ALA A 23 -5.95 7.35 1.93
N ASN A 24 -5.88 7.94 0.73
CA ASN A 24 -5.38 7.20 -0.44
C ASN A 24 -3.87 7.03 -0.37
N ILE A 25 -3.41 5.88 -0.85
CA ILE A 25 -2.00 5.53 -1.00
C ILE A 25 -1.67 5.58 -2.50
N THR A 26 -0.55 6.20 -2.84
CA THR A 26 0.00 6.22 -4.18
C THR A 26 1.11 5.18 -4.34
N TYR A 27 1.42 4.80 -5.57
CA TYR A 27 2.60 4.00 -5.87
C TYR A 27 3.88 4.71 -5.38
N GLU A 28 3.91 6.03 -5.47
CA GLU A 28 5.05 6.86 -5.08
C GLU A 28 5.27 6.84 -3.56
N ASP A 29 4.22 6.69 -2.75
CA ASP A 29 4.36 6.47 -1.31
C ASP A 29 5.07 5.13 -1.03
N VAL A 30 4.69 4.06 -1.73
CA VAL A 30 5.34 2.75 -1.61
C VAL A 30 6.78 2.81 -2.11
N LYS A 31 7.03 3.54 -3.21
CA LYS A 31 8.38 3.74 -3.74
C LYS A 31 9.26 4.51 -2.76
N ALA A 32 8.76 5.61 -2.19
CA ALA A 32 9.49 6.40 -1.20
C ALA A 32 9.85 5.55 0.02
N ALA A 33 8.90 4.78 0.53
CA ALA A 33 9.15 3.86 1.64
C ALA A 33 10.18 2.76 1.28
N ALA A 34 10.11 2.22 0.06
CA ALA A 34 11.08 1.22 -0.42
C ALA A 34 12.49 1.82 -0.49
N ASP A 35 12.63 2.98 -1.11
CA ASP A 35 13.90 3.69 -1.25
C ASP A 35 14.51 4.03 0.14
N GLU A 36 13.70 4.54 1.07
CA GLU A 36 14.13 4.87 2.44
C GLU A 36 14.66 3.64 3.20
N ASN A 37 14.15 2.44 2.90
CA ASN A 37 14.53 1.20 3.57
C ASN A 37 15.54 0.36 2.77
N GLY A 38 16.07 0.88 1.66
CA GLY A 38 17.01 0.16 0.80
C GLY A 38 16.40 -1.10 0.17
N ARG A 39 15.11 -1.04 -0.18
CA ARG A 39 14.33 -2.12 -0.80
C ARG A 39 13.81 -1.72 -2.16
N THR A 40 13.43 -2.71 -2.95
CA THR A 40 12.62 -2.52 -4.15
C THR A 40 11.13 -2.43 -3.80
N VAL A 41 10.33 -1.81 -4.66
CA VAL A 41 8.86 -1.77 -4.49
C VAL A 41 8.28 -3.19 -4.37
N ALA A 42 8.78 -4.14 -5.15
CA ALA A 42 8.32 -5.53 -5.11
C ALA A 42 8.58 -6.18 -3.74
N GLU A 43 9.77 -5.97 -3.14
CA GLU A 43 10.07 -6.45 -1.79
C GLU A 43 9.20 -5.78 -0.73
N THR A 44 8.92 -4.48 -0.87
CA THR A 44 8.02 -3.76 0.05
C THR A 44 6.61 -4.33 0.01
N LEU A 45 6.08 -4.64 -1.17
CA LEU A 45 4.76 -5.27 -1.32
C LEU A 45 4.74 -6.70 -0.74
N ASP A 46 5.79 -7.49 -0.94
CA ASP A 46 5.93 -8.81 -0.29
C ASP A 46 5.92 -8.69 1.25
N ILE A 47 6.61 -7.68 1.79
CA ILE A 47 6.61 -7.43 3.24
C ILE A 47 5.20 -7.07 3.73
N VAL A 48 4.45 -6.25 2.99
CA VAL A 48 3.06 -5.93 3.32
C VAL A 48 2.21 -7.19 3.37
N ASP A 49 2.30 -8.05 2.35
CA ASP A 49 1.54 -9.32 2.30
C ASP A 49 1.88 -10.25 3.49
N ARG A 50 3.17 -10.39 3.81
CA ARG A 50 3.61 -11.16 4.98
C ARG A 50 3.13 -10.55 6.30
N THR A 51 3.07 -9.23 6.36
CA THR A 51 2.56 -8.50 7.54
C THR A 51 1.05 -8.71 7.69
N VAL A 52 0.27 -8.65 6.60
CA VAL A 52 -1.16 -8.98 6.61
C VAL A 52 -1.39 -10.43 7.06
N ALA A 53 -0.57 -11.38 6.58
CA ALA A 53 -0.68 -12.77 7.00
C ALA A 53 -0.40 -12.95 8.51
N LYS A 54 0.61 -12.24 9.02
CA LYS A 54 0.92 -12.22 10.46
C LYS A 54 -0.21 -11.61 11.27
N ASP A 55 -0.72 -10.46 10.84
CA ASP A 55 -1.81 -9.74 11.49
C ASP A 55 -3.07 -10.61 11.63
N ARG A 56 -3.45 -11.31 10.55
CA ARG A 56 -4.55 -12.30 10.58
C ARG A 56 -4.33 -13.44 11.58
N GLY A 57 -3.08 -13.86 11.77
CA GLY A 57 -2.71 -14.89 12.73
C GLY A 57 -2.73 -14.42 14.18
N GLU A 58 -2.42 -13.15 14.43
CA GLU A 58 -2.38 -12.55 15.78
C GLU A 58 -3.75 -12.00 16.21
N HIS A 59 -4.54 -11.47 15.27
CA HIS A 59 -5.85 -10.86 15.50
C HIS A 59 -7.01 -11.74 15.03
N THR A 60 -6.93 -13.04 15.28
CA THR A 60 -7.94 -14.03 14.83
C THR A 60 -9.40 -13.66 15.16
N GLN A 61 -9.64 -12.91 16.24
CA GLN A 61 -10.98 -12.46 16.64
C GLN A 61 -11.57 -11.41 15.68
N GLU A 62 -10.74 -10.54 15.09
CA GLU A 62 -11.17 -9.50 14.15
C GLU A 62 -11.56 -10.08 12.79
N TYR A 63 -11.00 -11.25 12.46
CA TYR A 63 -11.22 -11.95 11.19
C TYR A 63 -12.19 -13.13 11.31
N ALA A 64 -12.73 -13.39 12.50
CA ALA A 64 -13.76 -14.41 12.68
C ALA A 64 -15.05 -13.96 11.98
N PRO A 65 -15.71 -14.81 11.15
CA PRO A 65 -16.96 -14.46 10.51
C PRO A 65 -18.08 -14.37 11.57
N GLY A 66 -18.38 -13.15 12.05
CA GLY A 66 -19.51 -12.91 12.93
C GLY A 66 -19.41 -11.76 13.95
N SER A 67 -18.57 -10.75 13.75
CA SER A 67 -18.59 -9.50 14.53
C SER A 67 -19.47 -8.41 13.89
#